data_AF-A0A0B5EGZ5-F1
#
_entry.id   AF-A0A0B5EGZ5-F1
#
_cell.length_a   1.000
_cell.length_b   1.000
_cell.length_c   1.000
_cell.angle_alpha   90.00
_cell.angle_beta   90.00
_cell.angle_gamma   90.00
#
_symmetry.space_group_name_H-M   'P 1'
#
loop_
_entity.id
_entity.type
_entity.pdbx_description
1 polymer ?
#
loop_
_entity_poly.entity_id
_entity_poly.type
_entity_poly.pdbx_seq_one_letter_code
_entity_poly.pdbx_strand_id
1 'polypeptide(L)'
;MRRRLQGLAALLATFVVALLLSPAPPAAAAGPRPDFRAPWPCGEGRDYYHHSTEVVNAIDFNIAGSADLGTPALATASGTAQVILDHPGYGNHVRIDHGGGWTTLVGHLSSVSVANGQYVTAGQEVGKVGSTGQSTGPHLHYEQEADGVNQPIVIDGVALRYSSTPARHTSGNCGGGGLKLGGSPTDFSGDGKADVVTFTHGAAADVYAATSTGSGFSGTTVKWNDYFALSGEVPSSGDFDGDGKDDIVTFTRGSLADVYVGLSSGSAFSGGVKWNDFFAVGGEVPATGDFNGDGKDDIVTFTNDANGDAFVALSDGAKFGAGVKWHDFLAPNGEFPAVGDVNGDGKDDVVVFTQGTRGDVFVALSTGSGFAPAQLAHEFFAPGAEQPRVGDVNGDGKDDIVTFTSNADRDVYVALSDGAKFGPGVKWNDSFTPAGEFPYVGDFDGDGKDDIVTFTKNASADVYVGLSTGSSFGAGAKWHDLFGLPGETAF
;
A
#
# COMPACT_ATOMS: atom_id res chain seq x y z
N MET A 1 -43.01 -40.36 -77.19
CA MET A 1 -43.21 -41.41 -76.17
C MET A 1 -41.92 -41.56 -75.36
N ARG A 2 -42.02 -41.47 -74.02
CA ARG A 2 -41.14 -42.05 -72.98
C ARG A 2 -39.65 -41.65 -72.88
N ARG A 3 -39.37 -40.97 -71.75
CA ARG A 3 -38.28 -41.15 -70.74
C ARG A 3 -36.82 -41.32 -71.22
N ARG A 4 -35.91 -40.54 -70.61
CA ARG A 4 -34.76 -41.05 -69.84
C ARG A 4 -34.19 -40.00 -68.88
N LEU A 5 -34.09 -40.40 -67.60
CA LEU A 5 -33.27 -39.82 -66.54
C LEU A 5 -31.77 -40.04 -66.83
N GLN A 6 -30.93 -39.14 -66.32
CA GLN A 6 -29.59 -39.34 -65.73
C GLN A 6 -29.09 -37.92 -65.39
N GLY A 7 -28.83 -37.48 -64.17
CA GLY A 7 -28.14 -38.11 -63.04
C GLY A 7 -26.95 -37.21 -62.72
N LEU A 8 -27.17 -36.08 -62.02
CA LEU A 8 -26.10 -35.16 -61.63
C LEU A 8 -25.50 -35.64 -60.29
N ALA A 9 -24.28 -36.16 -60.35
CA ALA A 9 -23.49 -36.50 -59.16
C ALA A 9 -22.96 -35.21 -58.52
N ALA A 10 -23.31 -34.96 -57.25
CA ALA A 10 -22.74 -33.91 -56.45
C ALA A 10 -21.36 -34.35 -55.93
N LEU A 11 -20.30 -33.64 -56.33
CA LEU A 11 -18.96 -33.81 -55.79
C LEU A 11 -18.92 -33.08 -54.43
N LEU A 12 -18.94 -33.81 -53.31
CA LEU A 12 -18.65 -33.27 -51.99
C LEU A 12 -17.13 -33.07 -51.89
N ALA A 13 -16.66 -31.82 -51.90
CA ALA A 13 -15.29 -31.48 -51.55
C ALA A 13 -15.19 -31.37 -50.02
N THR A 14 -14.57 -32.36 -49.38
CA THR A 14 -14.20 -32.32 -47.96
C THR A 14 -13.04 -31.35 -47.76
N PHE A 15 -13.31 -30.17 -47.19
CA PHE A 15 -12.27 -29.27 -46.67
C PHE A 15 -11.75 -29.86 -45.36
N VAL A 16 -10.54 -30.42 -45.39
CA VAL A 16 -9.79 -30.75 -44.16
C VAL A 16 -9.12 -29.46 -43.69
N VAL A 17 -9.68 -28.83 -42.66
CA VAL A 17 -8.98 -27.76 -41.93
C VAL A 17 -7.89 -28.44 -41.11
N ALA A 18 -6.64 -28.35 -41.58
CA ALA A 18 -5.49 -28.70 -40.76
C ALA A 18 -5.32 -27.61 -39.71
N LEU A 19 -5.78 -27.89 -38.48
CA LEU A 19 -5.51 -27.07 -37.31
C LEU A 19 -3.99 -27.14 -37.06
N LEU A 20 -3.25 -26.12 -37.47
CA LEU A 20 -1.87 -25.92 -37.04
C LEU A 20 -1.91 -25.65 -35.53
N LEU A 21 -1.67 -26.70 -34.73
CA LEU A 21 -1.36 -26.58 -33.31
C LEU A 21 -0.02 -25.86 -33.19
N SER A 22 -0.05 -24.54 -33.05
CA SER A 22 1.09 -23.81 -32.53
C SER A 22 1.39 -24.36 -31.13
N PRO A 23 2.63 -24.74 -30.80
CA PRO A 23 2.97 -25.09 -29.43
C PRO A 23 2.63 -23.89 -28.55
N ALA A 24 1.91 -24.13 -27.45
CA ALA A 24 1.68 -23.11 -26.44
C ALA A 24 3.04 -22.49 -26.08
N PRO A 25 3.14 -21.16 -25.95
CA PRO A 25 4.36 -20.56 -25.41
C PRO A 25 4.65 -21.24 -24.06
N PRO A 26 5.93 -21.54 -23.76
CA PRO A 26 6.28 -22.02 -22.41
C PRO A 26 5.69 -21.03 -21.40
N ALA A 27 5.12 -21.56 -20.31
CA ALA A 27 4.64 -20.72 -19.22
C ALA A 27 5.73 -19.71 -18.87
N ALA A 28 5.37 -18.42 -18.85
CA ALA A 28 6.30 -17.38 -18.46
C ALA A 28 6.79 -17.70 -17.04
N ALA A 29 8.09 -17.59 -16.82
CA ALA A 29 8.65 -17.75 -15.47
C ALA A 29 8.04 -16.70 -14.55
N ALA A 30 7.92 -17.05 -13.27
CA ALA A 30 7.40 -16.18 -12.23
C ALA A 30 8.06 -14.80 -12.29
N GLY A 31 7.26 -13.77 -12.07
CA GLY A 31 7.71 -12.38 -12.01
C GLY A 31 8.65 -12.11 -10.81
N PRO A 32 9.01 -10.85 -10.57
CA PRO A 32 9.77 -10.47 -9.40
C PRO A 32 9.13 -11.00 -8.11
N ARG A 33 9.96 -11.42 -7.14
CA ARG A 33 9.47 -11.92 -5.86
C ARG A 33 8.80 -10.76 -5.10
N PRO A 34 7.53 -10.92 -4.65
CA PRO A 34 6.90 -9.95 -3.75
C PRO A 34 7.72 -9.76 -2.47
N ASP A 35 7.62 -8.57 -1.87
CA ASP A 35 8.22 -8.30 -0.57
C ASP A 35 7.42 -8.99 0.55
N PHE A 36 7.67 -10.28 0.71
CA PHE A 36 7.01 -11.09 1.72
C PHE A 36 7.44 -10.68 3.12
N ARG A 37 6.46 -10.41 3.97
CA ARG A 37 6.64 -10.19 5.41
C ARG A 37 6.46 -11.48 6.19
N ALA A 38 6.99 -11.55 7.39
CA ALA A 38 6.82 -12.74 8.24
C ALA A 38 5.32 -13.05 8.52
N PRO A 39 4.84 -14.30 8.45
CA PRO A 39 3.41 -14.64 8.62
C PRO A 39 2.88 -14.56 10.08
N TRP A 40 3.43 -13.69 10.93
CA TRP A 40 3.03 -13.52 12.33
C TRP A 40 3.16 -12.03 12.75
N PRO A 41 2.56 -11.62 13.88
CA PRO A 41 2.46 -10.19 14.24
C PRO A 41 3.78 -9.43 14.29
N CYS A 42 3.72 -8.14 13.98
CA CYS A 42 4.82 -7.18 14.09
C CYS A 42 5.66 -7.34 15.36
N GLY A 43 6.98 -7.27 15.24
CA GLY A 43 7.89 -7.24 16.39
C GLY A 43 7.95 -8.56 17.18
N GLU A 44 7.09 -9.54 16.88
CA GLU A 44 7.16 -10.86 17.47
C GLU A 44 8.32 -11.65 16.85
N GLY A 45 9.17 -12.20 17.71
CA GLY A 45 10.27 -13.06 17.32
C GLY A 45 9.88 -14.54 17.39
N ARG A 46 10.06 -15.28 16.30
CA ARG A 46 9.91 -16.73 16.26
C ARG A 46 11.22 -17.43 15.99
N ASP A 47 11.45 -18.51 16.71
CA ASP A 47 12.57 -19.38 16.47
C ASP A 47 12.23 -20.31 15.30
N TYR A 48 13.22 -20.58 14.45
CA TYR A 48 13.08 -21.48 13.31
C TYR A 48 14.30 -22.37 13.16
N TYR A 49 14.07 -23.59 12.68
CA TYR A 49 15.11 -24.55 12.29
C TYR A 49 14.56 -25.46 11.21
N HIS A 50 15.44 -26.09 10.46
CA HIS A 50 15.06 -27.02 9.41
C HIS A 50 15.41 -28.45 9.84
N HIS A 51 14.41 -29.30 9.97
CA HIS A 51 14.57 -30.71 10.40
C HIS A 51 14.02 -31.75 9.42
N SER A 52 13.46 -31.34 8.28
CA SER A 52 12.78 -32.28 7.36
C SER A 52 13.53 -32.48 6.04
N THR A 53 13.66 -33.74 5.62
CA THR A 53 14.05 -34.14 4.26
C THR A 53 12.83 -34.33 3.33
N GLU A 54 11.60 -34.15 3.82
CA GLU A 54 10.36 -34.47 3.09
C GLU A 54 9.83 -33.32 2.21
N VAL A 55 10.11 -32.06 2.56
CA VAL A 55 9.65 -30.89 1.79
C VAL A 55 10.80 -29.93 1.54
N VAL A 56 11.13 -29.71 0.26
CA VAL A 56 12.19 -28.80 -0.15
C VAL A 56 11.75 -27.37 0.13
N ASN A 57 12.60 -26.60 0.80
CA ASN A 57 12.42 -25.17 1.08
C ASN A 57 11.23 -24.76 1.97
N ALA A 58 10.65 -25.66 2.76
CA ALA A 58 9.70 -25.30 3.82
C ALA A 58 10.38 -25.03 5.18
N ILE A 59 9.81 -24.12 5.98
CA ILE A 59 10.29 -23.81 7.33
C ILE A 59 9.14 -23.81 8.32
N ASP A 60 9.41 -24.39 9.49
CA ASP A 60 8.53 -24.34 10.66
C ASP A 60 9.03 -23.26 11.64
N PHE A 61 8.08 -22.45 12.12
CA PHE A 61 8.33 -21.36 13.08
C PHE A 61 7.63 -21.62 14.41
N ASN A 62 8.33 -21.31 15.50
CA ASN A 62 7.86 -21.52 16.86
C ASN A 62 8.11 -20.32 17.77
N ILE A 63 7.20 -20.09 18.72
CA ILE A 63 7.45 -19.22 19.87
C ILE A 63 8.08 -20.08 20.98
N ALA A 64 9.19 -19.60 21.54
CA ALA A 64 9.88 -20.27 22.64
C ALA A 64 8.90 -20.62 23.79
N GLY A 65 8.91 -21.88 24.24
CA GLY A 65 8.08 -22.35 25.36
C GLY A 65 6.67 -22.84 24.99
N SER A 66 6.42 -23.18 23.72
CA SER A 66 5.16 -23.80 23.22
C SER A 66 3.93 -22.89 23.26
N ALA A 67 4.12 -21.57 23.13
CA ALA A 67 3.04 -20.57 23.11
C ALA A 67 2.37 -20.39 21.73
N ASP A 68 2.68 -21.25 20.76
CA ASP A 68 2.22 -21.12 19.36
C ASP A 68 0.71 -21.32 19.19
N LEU A 69 0.08 -22.20 19.98
CA LEU A 69 -1.33 -22.59 19.78
C LEU A 69 -2.26 -21.38 19.85
N GLY A 70 -3.04 -21.16 18.79
CA GLY A 70 -4.04 -20.08 18.74
C GLY A 70 -3.46 -18.70 18.42
N THR A 71 -2.15 -18.58 18.20
CA THR A 71 -1.55 -17.31 17.74
C THR A 71 -1.96 -16.99 16.29
N PRO A 72 -2.02 -15.71 15.90
CA PRO A 72 -2.38 -15.33 14.54
C PRO A 72 -1.38 -15.85 13.49
N ALA A 73 -1.91 -16.37 12.38
CA ALA A 73 -1.19 -16.56 11.12
C ALA A 73 -1.64 -15.47 10.15
N LEU A 74 -0.70 -14.70 9.62
CA LEU A 74 -0.96 -13.51 8.82
C LEU A 74 -0.58 -13.73 7.35
N ALA A 75 -1.26 -13.01 6.45
CA ALA A 75 -0.86 -12.89 5.05
C ALA A 75 0.51 -12.21 4.96
N THR A 76 1.41 -12.78 4.16
CA THR A 76 2.79 -12.29 4.00
C THR A 76 2.93 -11.23 2.92
N ALA A 77 2.02 -11.23 1.97
CA ALA A 77 1.78 -10.18 0.99
C ALA A 77 0.29 -10.20 0.62
N SER A 78 -0.21 -9.16 -0.05
CA SER A 78 -1.59 -9.13 -0.53
C SER A 78 -1.82 -10.17 -1.63
N GLY A 79 -3.03 -10.71 -1.73
CA GLY A 79 -3.35 -11.72 -2.73
C GLY A 79 -4.69 -12.41 -2.50
N THR A 80 -5.00 -13.44 -3.29
CA THR A 80 -6.25 -14.19 -3.20
C THR A 80 -6.05 -15.48 -2.41
N ALA A 81 -6.79 -15.63 -1.30
CA ALA A 81 -6.72 -16.79 -0.44
C ALA A 81 -7.42 -18.01 -1.05
N GLN A 82 -6.75 -19.16 -1.00
CA GLN A 82 -7.29 -20.49 -1.24
C GLN A 82 -7.29 -21.23 0.10
N VAL A 83 -8.48 -21.63 0.55
CA VAL A 83 -8.67 -22.28 1.84
C VAL A 83 -8.87 -23.76 1.62
N ILE A 84 -8.00 -24.58 2.23
CA ILE A 84 -8.06 -26.03 2.17
C ILE A 84 -8.10 -26.57 3.59
N LEU A 85 -9.13 -27.36 3.90
CA LEU A 85 -9.35 -27.96 5.21
C LEU A 85 -9.03 -29.46 5.19
N ASP A 86 -8.64 -30.01 6.33
CA ASP A 86 -8.41 -31.44 6.56
C ASP A 86 -7.44 -32.12 5.57
N HIS A 87 -6.47 -31.37 5.02
CA HIS A 87 -5.47 -31.94 4.12
C HIS A 87 -4.58 -32.95 4.89
N PRO A 88 -4.32 -34.15 4.34
CA PRO A 88 -3.61 -35.20 5.08
C PRO A 88 -2.19 -34.81 5.51
N GLY A 89 -1.51 -33.94 4.75
CA GLY A 89 -0.21 -33.36 5.11
C GLY A 89 -0.34 -32.08 5.93
N TYR A 90 -0.57 -30.94 5.26
CA TYR A 90 -0.68 -29.62 5.89
C TYR A 90 -1.83 -29.38 6.89
N GLY A 91 -2.81 -30.28 7.00
CA GLY A 91 -4.02 -30.01 7.78
C GLY A 91 -4.83 -28.85 7.20
N ASN A 92 -5.43 -28.04 8.07
CA ASN A 92 -6.07 -26.80 7.63
C ASN A 92 -4.98 -25.80 7.23
N HIS A 93 -5.07 -25.26 6.02
CA HIS A 93 -4.09 -24.32 5.53
C HIS A 93 -4.72 -23.27 4.61
N VAL A 94 -4.02 -22.15 4.50
CA VAL A 94 -4.35 -21.09 3.55
C VAL A 94 -3.16 -20.93 2.61
N ARG A 95 -3.42 -21.09 1.31
CA ARG A 95 -2.48 -20.68 0.25
C ARG A 95 -2.93 -19.33 -0.28
N ILE A 96 -2.04 -18.37 -0.46
CA ILE A 96 -2.36 -17.04 -1.02
C ILE A 96 -1.68 -16.94 -2.38
N ASP A 97 -2.46 -16.65 -3.42
CA ASP A 97 -1.96 -16.31 -4.76
C ASP A 97 -1.71 -14.80 -4.83
N HIS A 98 -0.45 -14.42 -5.01
CA HIS A 98 0.00 -13.03 -5.02
C HIS A 98 0.08 -12.44 -6.43
N GLY A 99 -0.31 -13.21 -7.45
CA GLY A 99 -0.06 -12.87 -8.85
C GLY A 99 1.39 -13.11 -9.26
N GLY A 100 1.67 -12.95 -10.56
CA GLY A 100 3.03 -13.11 -11.10
C GLY A 100 3.64 -14.51 -10.90
N GLY A 101 2.82 -15.55 -10.67
CA GLY A 101 3.29 -16.91 -10.43
C GLY A 101 3.73 -17.20 -8.99
N TRP A 102 3.59 -16.26 -8.06
CA TRP A 102 3.98 -16.43 -6.66
C TRP A 102 2.82 -16.84 -5.76
N THR A 103 3.03 -17.89 -4.98
CA THR A 103 2.12 -18.34 -3.92
C THR A 103 2.83 -18.46 -2.59
N THR A 104 2.12 -18.20 -1.49
CA THR A 104 2.60 -18.54 -0.14
C THR A 104 1.61 -19.47 0.55
N LEU A 105 2.09 -20.29 1.47
CA LEU A 105 1.26 -21.23 2.23
C LEU A 105 1.54 -21.08 3.72
N VAL A 106 0.49 -21.02 4.53
CA VAL A 106 0.55 -21.19 5.98
C VAL A 106 -0.24 -22.44 6.41
N GLY A 107 0.43 -23.37 7.07
CA GLY A 107 -0.08 -24.72 7.37
C GLY A 107 -0.36 -25.01 8.84
N HIS A 108 -0.93 -26.19 9.07
CA HIS A 108 -1.28 -26.77 10.38
C HIS A 108 -2.24 -25.93 11.24
N LEU A 109 -3.04 -25.07 10.63
CA LEU A 109 -3.92 -24.13 11.33
C LEU A 109 -4.97 -24.86 12.18
N SER A 110 -5.32 -24.28 13.32
CA SER A 110 -6.43 -24.73 14.17
C SER A 110 -7.78 -24.20 13.66
N SER A 111 -7.77 -23.01 13.07
CA SER A 111 -8.91 -22.40 12.39
C SER A 111 -8.45 -21.50 11.25
N VAL A 112 -9.34 -21.26 10.29
CA VAL A 112 -9.14 -20.32 9.18
C VAL A 112 -10.05 -19.11 9.40
N SER A 113 -9.52 -17.90 9.18
CA SER A 113 -10.19 -16.62 9.45
C SER A 113 -10.72 -15.94 8.17
N VAL A 114 -10.51 -16.55 7.00
CA VAL A 114 -10.87 -16.02 5.67
C VAL A 114 -11.66 -17.05 4.84
N ALA A 115 -12.40 -16.58 3.84
CA ALA A 115 -13.13 -17.43 2.89
C ALA A 115 -12.26 -17.85 1.70
N ASN A 116 -12.57 -19.00 1.09
CA ASN A 116 -11.94 -19.41 -0.16
C ASN A 116 -12.28 -18.43 -1.29
N GLY A 117 -11.27 -17.94 -2.00
CA GLY A 117 -11.38 -16.89 -3.02
C GLY A 117 -11.42 -15.46 -2.46
N GLN A 118 -11.28 -15.27 -1.14
CA GLN A 118 -11.23 -13.95 -0.54
C GLN A 118 -9.89 -13.27 -0.85
N TYR A 119 -9.94 -12.02 -1.33
CA TYR A 119 -8.76 -11.18 -1.38
C TYR A 119 -8.35 -10.74 0.03
N VAL A 120 -7.06 -10.87 0.35
CA VAL A 120 -6.47 -10.53 1.64
C VAL A 120 -5.35 -9.52 1.44
N THR A 121 -5.18 -8.62 2.40
CA THR A 121 -4.07 -7.64 2.41
C THR A 121 -2.89 -8.17 3.22
N ALA A 122 -1.67 -7.71 2.95
CA ALA A 122 -0.52 -8.11 3.74
C ALA A 122 -0.72 -7.75 5.23
N GLY A 123 -0.39 -8.68 6.12
CA GLY A 123 -0.62 -8.56 7.57
C GLY A 123 -2.05 -8.88 8.03
N GLN A 124 -2.99 -9.11 7.12
CA GLN A 124 -4.32 -9.58 7.49
C GLN A 124 -4.26 -10.99 8.07
N GLU A 125 -4.95 -11.25 9.18
CA GLU A 125 -5.07 -12.59 9.74
C GLU A 125 -5.81 -13.52 8.78
N VAL A 126 -5.18 -14.65 8.43
CA VAL A 126 -5.75 -15.69 7.59
C VAL A 126 -6.13 -16.94 8.36
N GLY A 127 -5.62 -17.11 9.58
CA GLY A 127 -6.03 -18.18 10.48
C GLY A 127 -5.32 -18.14 11.82
N LYS A 128 -5.51 -19.20 12.60
CA LYS A 128 -4.83 -19.38 13.90
C LYS A 128 -3.92 -20.60 13.84
N VAL A 129 -2.71 -20.45 14.37
CA VAL A 129 -1.73 -21.54 14.48
C VAL A 129 -2.31 -22.72 15.27
N GLY A 130 -2.00 -23.93 14.84
CA GLY A 130 -2.56 -25.15 15.41
C GLY A 130 -1.67 -26.36 15.18
N SER A 131 -2.27 -27.55 15.29
CA SER A 131 -1.61 -28.84 15.13
C SER A 131 -2.54 -29.81 14.39
N THR A 132 -2.90 -29.47 13.15
CA THR A 132 -3.75 -30.31 12.27
C THR A 132 -2.92 -30.99 11.19
N GLY A 133 -3.41 -32.07 10.58
CA GLY A 133 -2.66 -32.84 9.57
C GLY A 133 -1.48 -33.62 10.17
N GLN A 134 -0.39 -33.77 9.42
CA GLN A 134 0.87 -34.35 9.89
C GLN A 134 1.66 -33.33 10.72
N SER A 135 1.21 -33.09 11.95
CA SER A 135 1.91 -32.24 12.91
C SER A 135 1.94 -32.90 14.29
N THR A 136 3.11 -32.90 14.92
CA THR A 136 3.31 -33.48 16.27
C THR A 136 3.11 -32.47 17.40
N GLY A 137 2.85 -31.20 17.07
CA GLY A 137 2.57 -30.14 18.05
C GLY A 137 2.41 -28.77 17.39
N PRO A 138 1.84 -27.77 18.10
CA PRO A 138 1.56 -26.47 17.52
C PRO A 138 2.79 -25.75 16.99
N HIS A 139 2.77 -25.39 15.71
CA HIS A 139 3.79 -24.59 15.03
C HIS A 139 3.21 -23.95 13.77
N LEU A 140 3.86 -22.91 13.25
CA LEU A 140 3.47 -22.29 11.99
C LEU A 140 4.36 -22.82 10.87
N HIS A 141 3.80 -23.64 10.00
CA HIS A 141 4.46 -24.10 8.80
C HIS A 141 4.29 -23.09 7.67
N TYR A 142 5.37 -22.79 6.94
CA TYR A 142 5.35 -21.78 5.89
C TYR A 142 6.16 -22.17 4.65
N GLU A 143 5.62 -21.81 3.48
CA GLU A 143 6.25 -22.01 2.18
C GLU A 143 6.11 -20.78 1.27
N GLN A 144 7.08 -20.59 0.38
CA GLN A 144 7.04 -19.68 -0.76
C GLN A 144 7.22 -20.49 -2.04
N GLU A 145 6.33 -20.31 -3.01
CA GLU A 145 6.30 -21.03 -4.27
C GLU A 145 6.37 -20.04 -5.43
N ALA A 146 7.17 -20.36 -6.44
CA ALA A 146 7.20 -19.67 -7.72
C ALA A 146 6.89 -20.68 -8.83
N ASP A 147 5.83 -20.43 -9.60
CA ASP A 147 5.27 -21.33 -10.61
C ASP A 147 5.03 -22.76 -10.09
N GLY A 148 4.60 -22.87 -8.82
CA GLY A 148 4.36 -24.16 -8.15
C GLY A 148 5.63 -24.89 -7.72
N VAL A 149 6.79 -24.23 -7.69
CA VAL A 149 8.06 -24.77 -7.19
C VAL A 149 8.50 -24.03 -5.93
N ASN A 150 8.73 -24.78 -4.84
CA ASN A 150 9.17 -24.21 -3.56
C ASN A 150 10.52 -23.50 -3.67
N GLN A 151 10.56 -22.25 -3.22
CA GLN A 151 11.71 -21.38 -3.22
C GLN A 151 12.29 -21.21 -1.81
N PRO A 152 13.60 -20.97 -1.67
CA PRO A 152 14.18 -20.58 -0.38
C PRO A 152 13.44 -19.35 0.16
N ILE A 153 13.04 -19.41 1.42
CA ILE A 153 12.22 -18.37 2.05
C ILE A 153 13.05 -17.09 2.23
N VAL A 154 12.51 -16.00 1.70
CA VAL A 154 12.97 -14.63 1.98
C VAL A 154 11.80 -13.88 2.58
N ILE A 155 11.95 -13.43 3.83
CA ILE A 155 10.94 -12.63 4.52
C ILE A 155 11.59 -11.39 5.14
N ASP A 156 10.90 -10.26 5.10
CA ASP A 156 11.41 -8.97 5.58
C ASP A 156 12.78 -8.63 4.95
N GLY A 157 12.96 -8.95 3.67
CA GLY A 157 14.24 -8.80 2.95
C GLY A 157 15.36 -9.76 3.36
N VAL A 158 15.12 -10.68 4.30
CA VAL A 158 16.12 -11.61 4.83
C VAL A 158 15.91 -13.03 4.27
N ALA A 159 16.91 -13.55 3.56
CA ALA A 159 16.96 -14.95 3.18
C ALA A 159 17.21 -15.84 4.42
N LEU A 160 16.28 -16.74 4.71
CA LEU A 160 16.39 -17.61 5.89
C LEU A 160 17.31 -18.80 5.63
N ARG A 161 17.93 -19.29 6.71
CA ARG A 161 18.86 -20.41 6.65
C ARG A 161 18.16 -21.76 6.83
N TYR A 162 18.58 -22.75 6.05
CA TYR A 162 18.12 -24.14 6.18
C TYR A 162 19.15 -24.94 6.97
N SER A 163 19.06 -24.85 8.30
CA SER A 163 20.02 -25.47 9.23
C SER A 163 19.30 -26.11 10.41
N SER A 164 19.90 -27.17 10.94
CA SER A 164 19.46 -27.83 12.18
C SER A 164 19.79 -27.02 13.45
N THR A 165 20.49 -25.89 13.33
CA THR A 165 20.77 -24.98 14.45
C THR A 165 19.70 -23.89 14.56
N PRO A 166 18.99 -23.79 15.70
CA PRO A 166 17.94 -22.80 15.91
C PRO A 166 18.38 -21.37 15.59
N ALA A 167 17.56 -20.69 14.82
CA ALA A 167 17.65 -19.29 14.44
C ALA A 167 16.45 -18.55 15.02
N ARG A 168 16.49 -17.22 15.04
CA ARG A 168 15.32 -16.40 15.35
C ARG A 168 15.13 -15.37 14.25
N HIS A 169 13.88 -15.15 13.85
CA HIS A 169 13.47 -14.05 12.98
C HIS A 169 12.42 -13.22 13.69
N THR A 170 12.58 -11.90 13.65
CA THR A 170 11.60 -10.95 14.19
C THR A 170 10.77 -10.40 13.04
N SER A 171 9.45 -10.48 13.16
CA SER A 171 8.53 -10.08 12.09
C SER A 171 8.56 -8.58 11.84
N GLY A 172 8.71 -8.21 10.57
CA GLY A 172 8.38 -6.89 10.04
C GLY A 172 6.95 -6.77 9.50
N ASN A 173 6.08 -7.77 9.76
CA ASN A 173 4.70 -7.78 9.29
C ASN A 173 3.79 -6.96 10.19
N CYS A 174 3.93 -5.65 10.07
CA CYS A 174 3.27 -4.67 10.91
C CYS A 174 1.87 -4.26 10.43
N GLY A 175 1.21 -5.12 9.64
CA GLY A 175 -0.06 -4.75 9.02
C GLY A 175 0.16 -3.83 7.83
N GLY A 176 0.90 -4.33 6.83
CA GLY A 176 1.22 -3.59 5.60
C GLY A 176 0.09 -3.66 4.57
N GLY A 177 -1.05 -3.06 4.86
CA GLY A 177 -1.96 -2.66 3.80
C GLY A 177 -1.34 -1.48 3.05
N GLY A 178 -0.43 -1.74 2.11
CA GLY A 178 0.33 -0.70 1.41
C GLY A 178 1.23 0.10 2.36
N LEU A 179 2.22 0.79 1.82
CA LEU A 179 2.81 1.90 2.58
C LEU A 179 1.72 2.94 2.67
N LYS A 180 1.18 3.14 3.86
CA LYS A 180 0.15 4.14 4.10
C LYS A 180 0.89 5.46 4.26
N LEU A 181 0.88 6.25 3.20
CA LEU A 181 1.39 7.61 3.22
C LEU A 181 0.26 8.55 3.68
N GLY A 182 0.60 9.55 4.49
CA GLY A 182 -0.17 10.77 4.60
C GLY A 182 0.68 11.90 4.00
N GLY A 183 0.20 12.51 2.92
CA GLY A 183 0.84 13.64 2.25
C GLY A 183 0.11 14.07 0.97
N SER A 184 -0.16 15.38 0.92
CA SER A 184 -0.79 16.29 -0.05
C SER A 184 -2.08 15.93 -0.82
N PRO A 185 -3.03 16.90 -0.91
CA PRO A 185 -4.02 16.94 -1.99
C PRO A 185 -3.29 16.90 -3.33
N THR A 186 -3.81 16.17 -4.33
CA THR A 186 -3.11 16.03 -5.60
C THR A 186 -3.75 16.87 -6.71
N ASP A 187 -3.21 18.02 -7.12
CA ASP A 187 -3.72 18.83 -8.25
C ASP A 187 -2.88 18.64 -9.52
N PHE A 188 -3.10 17.52 -10.22
CA PHE A 188 -2.37 17.23 -11.45
C PHE A 188 -2.74 18.20 -12.59
N SER A 189 -3.91 18.84 -12.49
CA SER A 189 -4.47 19.75 -13.50
C SER A 189 -3.97 21.20 -13.38
N GLY A 190 -3.58 21.62 -12.18
CA GLY A 190 -3.19 22.99 -11.81
C GLY A 190 -4.39 23.93 -11.76
N ASP A 191 -5.58 23.41 -11.47
CA ASP A 191 -6.83 24.17 -11.45
C ASP A 191 -7.30 24.59 -10.04
N GLY A 192 -6.50 24.26 -9.02
CA GLY A 192 -6.73 24.55 -7.61
C GLY A 192 -7.69 23.57 -6.94
N LYS A 193 -7.93 22.40 -7.55
CA LYS A 193 -8.70 21.31 -6.94
C LYS A 193 -7.88 20.05 -6.90
N ALA A 194 -8.01 19.31 -5.81
CA ALA A 194 -7.49 17.97 -5.74
C ALA A 194 -8.21 17.07 -6.78
N ASP A 195 -7.40 16.36 -7.53
CA ASP A 195 -7.71 15.27 -8.44
C ASP A 195 -7.52 13.93 -7.71
N VAL A 196 -7.75 12.81 -8.40
CA VAL A 196 -7.44 11.47 -7.89
C VAL A 196 -6.62 10.68 -8.91
N VAL A 197 -5.77 9.78 -8.41
CA VAL A 197 -4.92 8.93 -9.25
C VAL A 197 -4.98 7.47 -8.79
N THR A 198 -4.79 6.55 -9.74
CA THR A 198 -4.57 5.14 -9.44
C THR A 198 -3.46 4.52 -10.26
N PHE A 199 -2.66 3.70 -9.58
CA PHE A 199 -1.52 2.94 -10.11
C PHE A 199 -1.87 1.46 -10.12
N THR A 200 -1.83 0.87 -11.31
CA THR A 200 -2.04 -0.57 -11.46
C THR A 200 -0.73 -1.31 -11.17
N HIS A 201 -0.78 -2.43 -10.44
CA HIS A 201 0.42 -3.22 -10.09
C HIS A 201 0.68 -4.38 -11.07
N GLY A 202 0.04 -4.35 -12.24
CA GLY A 202 0.20 -5.36 -13.29
C GLY A 202 1.45 -5.15 -14.14
N ALA A 203 1.70 -6.04 -15.11
CA ALA A 203 2.86 -5.94 -16.00
C ALA A 203 2.90 -4.67 -16.87
N ALA A 204 1.76 -4.00 -17.04
CA ALA A 204 1.68 -2.71 -17.73
C ALA A 204 1.94 -1.51 -16.82
N ALA A 205 1.75 -1.67 -15.50
CA ALA A 205 1.79 -0.60 -14.51
C ALA A 205 1.26 0.74 -15.02
N ASP A 206 0.03 0.70 -15.54
CA ASP A 206 -0.70 1.86 -16.04
C ASP A 206 -1.07 2.79 -14.88
N VAL A 207 -1.07 4.10 -15.17
CA VAL A 207 -1.51 5.17 -14.27
C VAL A 207 -2.73 5.85 -14.87
N TYR A 208 -3.82 5.91 -14.12
CA TYR A 208 -5.05 6.59 -14.48
C TYR A 208 -5.26 7.75 -13.52
N ALA A 209 -5.54 8.95 -14.03
CA ALA A 209 -5.92 10.09 -13.22
C ALA A 209 -7.29 10.60 -13.67
N ALA A 210 -8.06 11.09 -12.70
CA ALA A 210 -9.38 11.66 -12.92
C ALA A 210 -9.43 13.04 -12.27
N THR A 211 -9.63 14.08 -13.08
CA THR A 211 -9.56 15.45 -12.57
C THR A 211 -10.87 15.89 -11.93
N SER A 212 -10.81 16.69 -10.86
CA SER A 212 -12.01 17.18 -10.19
C SER A 212 -12.73 18.25 -11.00
N THR A 213 -14.05 18.19 -10.98
CA THR A 213 -14.95 19.22 -11.51
C THR A 213 -15.55 20.11 -10.40
N GLY A 214 -15.17 19.85 -9.15
CA GLY A 214 -15.75 20.41 -7.92
C GLY A 214 -17.11 19.84 -7.51
N SER A 215 -17.60 18.81 -8.21
CA SER A 215 -18.82 18.09 -7.85
C SER A 215 -18.81 16.61 -8.28
N GLY A 216 -17.64 16.12 -8.65
CA GLY A 216 -17.40 14.82 -9.28
C GLY A 216 -16.04 14.79 -9.96
N PHE A 217 -15.54 13.59 -10.26
CA PHE A 217 -14.30 13.43 -11.04
C PHE A 217 -14.61 13.15 -12.51
N SER A 218 -13.78 13.67 -13.40
CA SER A 218 -13.90 13.49 -14.85
C SER A 218 -12.90 12.45 -15.37
N GLY A 219 -13.21 11.81 -16.51
CA GLY A 219 -12.21 10.98 -17.20
C GLY A 219 -12.20 9.49 -16.86
N THR A 220 -13.35 8.81 -16.95
CA THR A 220 -13.38 7.34 -16.86
C THR A 220 -12.40 6.72 -17.87
N THR A 221 -11.53 5.82 -17.41
CA THR A 221 -10.58 5.03 -18.23
C THR A 221 -9.49 5.81 -18.99
N VAL A 222 -9.25 7.08 -18.65
CA VAL A 222 -8.18 7.86 -19.30
C VAL A 222 -6.84 7.48 -18.67
N LYS A 223 -6.01 6.78 -19.45
CA LYS A 223 -4.64 6.44 -19.06
C LYS A 223 -3.73 7.65 -19.27
N TRP A 224 -3.08 8.10 -18.20
CA TRP A 224 -2.15 9.23 -18.21
C TRP A 224 -0.69 8.79 -18.30
N ASN A 225 -0.36 7.56 -17.88
CA ASN A 225 0.97 6.98 -17.99
C ASN A 225 0.94 5.45 -18.08
N ASP A 226 2.05 4.83 -18.47
CA ASP A 226 2.28 3.40 -18.37
C ASP A 226 3.71 3.07 -17.95
N TYR A 227 3.90 1.86 -17.44
CA TYR A 227 5.17 1.37 -16.89
C TYR A 227 5.72 2.22 -15.75
N PHE A 228 4.84 2.72 -14.88
CA PHE A 228 5.20 3.58 -13.76
C PHE A 228 4.66 3.02 -12.45
N ALA A 229 5.48 3.02 -11.40
CA ALA A 229 5.20 2.33 -10.13
C ALA A 229 4.97 0.83 -10.35
N LEU A 230 5.99 0.14 -10.87
CA LEU A 230 5.97 -1.31 -11.08
C LEU A 230 5.76 -2.05 -9.75
N SER A 231 5.38 -3.32 -9.84
CA SER A 231 5.06 -4.14 -8.65
C SER A 231 6.16 -4.08 -7.58
N GLY A 232 5.79 -3.62 -6.39
CA GLY A 232 6.68 -3.46 -5.24
C GLY A 232 7.27 -2.06 -5.05
N GLU A 233 7.09 -1.16 -6.01
CA GLU A 233 7.46 0.25 -5.89
C GLU A 233 6.41 1.05 -5.10
N VAL A 234 6.79 2.23 -4.62
CA VAL A 234 5.94 3.10 -3.80
C VAL A 234 5.58 4.32 -4.62
N PRO A 235 4.34 4.45 -5.14
CA PRO A 235 3.92 5.68 -5.79
C PRO A 235 3.56 6.76 -4.77
N SER A 236 3.76 8.01 -5.16
CA SER A 236 3.29 9.23 -4.48
C SER A 236 3.20 10.36 -5.51
N SER A 237 2.97 11.59 -5.08
CA SER A 237 2.75 12.77 -5.93
C SER A 237 3.22 14.05 -5.24
N GLY A 238 3.35 15.11 -6.03
CA GLY A 238 3.73 16.45 -5.59
C GLY A 238 4.22 17.32 -6.74
N ASP A 239 4.23 18.65 -6.59
CA ASP A 239 4.75 19.60 -7.58
C ASP A 239 6.28 19.68 -7.50
N PHE A 240 6.97 18.69 -8.09
CA PHE A 240 8.42 18.60 -7.95
C PHE A 240 9.17 19.59 -8.84
N ASP A 241 8.54 20.11 -9.90
CA ASP A 241 9.14 21.08 -10.84
C ASP A 241 8.74 22.54 -10.61
N GLY A 242 7.74 22.79 -9.75
CA GLY A 242 7.30 24.10 -9.30
C GLY A 242 6.45 24.83 -10.34
N ASP A 243 5.77 24.09 -11.23
CA ASP A 243 4.94 24.65 -12.29
C ASP A 243 3.47 24.84 -11.89
N GLY A 244 3.13 24.48 -10.65
CA GLY A 244 1.79 24.56 -10.07
C GLY A 244 0.89 23.39 -10.48
N LYS A 245 1.46 22.29 -10.96
CA LYS A 245 0.77 21.02 -11.19
C LYS A 245 1.52 19.92 -10.46
N ASP A 246 0.78 19.07 -9.78
CA ASP A 246 1.41 17.92 -9.18
C ASP A 246 1.84 16.93 -10.25
N ASP A 247 2.92 16.23 -9.94
CA ASP A 247 3.54 15.19 -10.72
C ASP A 247 3.34 13.84 -10.02
N ILE A 248 3.77 12.76 -10.68
CA ILE A 248 3.88 11.45 -10.04
C ILE A 248 5.33 11.11 -9.75
N VAL A 249 5.58 10.51 -8.59
CA VAL A 249 6.88 9.95 -8.22
C VAL A 249 6.73 8.49 -7.83
N THR A 250 7.75 7.68 -8.11
CA THR A 250 7.85 6.33 -7.55
C THR A 250 9.21 6.05 -6.95
N PHE A 251 9.18 5.44 -5.76
CA PHE A 251 10.36 4.99 -5.03
C PHE A 251 10.55 3.49 -5.29
N THR A 252 11.61 3.16 -6.02
CA THR A 252 11.92 1.75 -6.28
C THR A 252 12.49 1.07 -5.04
N ARG A 253 12.32 -0.25 -4.95
CA ARG A 253 12.87 -1.05 -3.85
C ARG A 253 14.14 -1.79 -4.27
N GLY A 254 14.92 -2.22 -3.28
CA GLY A 254 16.18 -2.95 -3.48
C GLY A 254 17.42 -2.11 -3.24
N SER A 255 18.59 -2.60 -3.67
CA SER A 255 19.89 -2.00 -3.32
C SER A 255 20.22 -0.70 -4.04
N LEU A 256 19.51 -0.39 -5.13
CA LEU A 256 19.65 0.86 -5.86
C LEU A 256 18.67 1.92 -5.36
N ALA A 257 17.44 1.52 -5.00
CA ALA A 257 16.38 2.40 -4.51
C ALA A 257 16.35 3.75 -5.27
N ASP A 258 16.28 3.65 -6.59
CA ASP A 258 16.15 4.80 -7.49
C ASP A 258 14.77 5.46 -7.30
N VAL A 259 14.70 6.76 -7.57
CA VAL A 259 13.46 7.56 -7.55
C VAL A 259 13.20 8.09 -8.96
N TYR A 260 12.01 7.80 -9.50
CA TYR A 260 11.60 8.24 -10.83
C TYR A 260 10.42 9.21 -10.73
N VAL A 261 10.47 10.30 -11.49
CA VAL A 261 9.42 11.32 -11.57
C VAL A 261 8.85 11.37 -12.98
N GLY A 262 7.53 11.43 -13.09
CA GLY A 262 6.79 11.68 -14.32
C GLY A 262 6.04 13.00 -14.22
N LEU A 263 6.47 14.00 -14.99
CA LEU A 263 5.94 15.36 -14.92
C LEU A 263 4.53 15.46 -15.50
N SER A 264 3.64 16.22 -14.87
CA SER A 264 2.29 16.45 -15.36
C SER A 264 2.23 17.55 -16.41
N SER A 265 1.38 17.33 -17.41
CA SER A 265 0.99 18.35 -18.40
C SER A 265 -0.39 18.95 -18.13
N GLY A 266 -1.06 18.56 -17.04
CA GLY A 266 -2.47 18.85 -16.77
C GLY A 266 -3.46 17.89 -17.43
N SER A 267 -2.96 16.92 -18.23
CA SER A 267 -3.81 15.94 -18.92
C SER A 267 -3.14 14.59 -19.22
N ALA A 268 -1.86 14.44 -18.85
CA ALA A 268 -1.04 13.24 -18.98
C ALA A 268 0.26 13.43 -18.20
N PHE A 269 0.90 12.34 -17.80
CA PHE A 269 2.24 12.35 -17.19
C PHE A 269 3.31 12.00 -18.22
N SER A 270 4.50 12.59 -18.11
CA SER A 270 5.67 12.18 -18.90
C SER A 270 6.14 10.78 -18.49
N GLY A 271 6.90 10.10 -19.36
CA GLY A 271 7.59 8.88 -18.96
C GLY A 271 8.53 9.13 -17.78
N GLY A 272 8.67 8.14 -16.89
CA GLY A 272 9.47 8.28 -15.68
C GLY A 272 10.94 8.56 -15.96
N VAL A 273 11.45 9.66 -15.41
CA VAL A 273 12.86 10.06 -15.48
C VAL A 273 13.47 9.85 -14.10
N LYS A 274 14.65 9.26 -14.05
CA LYS A 274 15.35 9.08 -12.77
C LYS A 274 15.82 10.42 -12.22
N TRP A 275 15.33 10.79 -11.05
CA TRP A 275 15.66 12.03 -10.34
C TRP A 275 16.58 11.80 -9.14
N ASN A 276 16.61 10.60 -8.58
CA ASN A 276 17.53 10.24 -7.49
C ASN A 276 17.94 8.77 -7.54
N ASP A 277 19.04 8.45 -6.87
CA ASP A 277 19.50 7.09 -6.59
C ASP A 277 19.80 6.92 -5.09
N PHE A 278 19.61 5.70 -4.59
CA PHE A 278 19.84 5.32 -3.20
C PHE A 278 19.00 6.08 -2.16
N PHE A 279 17.70 6.26 -2.43
CA PHE A 279 16.77 6.91 -1.52
C PHE A 279 15.61 5.99 -1.16
N ALA A 280 15.15 6.01 0.09
CA ALA A 280 14.15 5.09 0.63
C ALA A 280 14.54 3.60 0.51
N VAL A 281 15.79 3.29 0.89
CA VAL A 281 16.42 1.98 0.64
C VAL A 281 15.83 0.89 1.53
N GLY A 282 15.40 -0.22 0.93
CA GLY A 282 14.90 -1.36 1.71
C GLY A 282 13.52 -1.09 2.32
N GLY A 283 13.44 -1.04 3.65
CA GLY A 283 12.18 -0.93 4.41
C GLY A 283 11.76 0.49 4.78
N GLU A 284 12.50 1.50 4.32
CA GLU A 284 12.26 2.90 4.65
C GLU A 284 10.91 3.39 4.09
N VAL A 285 10.31 4.36 4.79
CA VAL A 285 9.01 4.94 4.44
C VAL A 285 9.25 6.29 3.78
N PRO A 286 9.04 6.44 2.46
CA PRO A 286 9.17 7.74 1.79
C PRO A 286 7.91 8.59 1.97
N ALA A 287 8.02 9.91 1.88
CA ALA A 287 6.91 10.86 1.71
C ALA A 287 7.39 12.08 0.89
N THR A 288 6.45 12.92 0.46
CA THR A 288 6.68 14.08 -0.43
C THR A 288 6.11 15.35 0.22
N GLY A 289 6.75 16.49 -0.01
CA GLY A 289 6.28 17.78 0.49
C GLY A 289 7.34 18.88 0.39
N ASP A 290 6.96 20.16 0.44
CA ASP A 290 7.87 21.31 0.37
C ASP A 290 8.50 21.58 1.74
N PHE A 291 9.53 20.83 2.09
CA PHE A 291 10.21 20.96 3.38
C PHE A 291 11.02 22.26 3.49
N ASN A 292 11.29 22.96 2.38
CA ASN A 292 12.19 24.11 2.36
C ASN A 292 11.50 25.46 2.08
N GLY A 293 10.25 25.44 1.65
CA GLY A 293 9.40 26.59 1.38
C GLY A 293 9.74 27.32 0.09
N ASP A 294 10.29 26.62 -0.91
CA ASP A 294 10.63 27.21 -2.21
C ASP A 294 9.59 26.97 -3.30
N GLY A 295 8.44 26.39 -2.93
CA GLY A 295 7.31 26.08 -3.80
C GLY A 295 7.56 24.89 -4.72
N LYS A 296 8.50 24.01 -4.38
CA LYS A 296 8.68 22.70 -5.01
C LYS A 296 8.60 21.64 -3.94
N ASP A 297 7.91 20.56 -4.26
CA ASP A 297 7.92 19.40 -3.39
C ASP A 297 9.29 18.72 -3.42
N ASP A 298 9.71 18.33 -2.22
CA ASP A 298 10.91 17.57 -1.93
C ASP A 298 10.52 16.12 -1.59
N ILE A 299 11.53 15.28 -1.28
CA ILE A 299 11.29 13.93 -0.77
C ILE A 299 11.94 13.74 0.60
N VAL A 300 11.24 13.05 1.49
CA VAL A 300 11.75 12.58 2.79
C VAL A 300 11.65 11.08 2.88
N THR A 301 12.56 10.44 3.61
CA THR A 301 12.41 9.04 3.99
C THR A 301 12.75 8.80 5.46
N PHE A 302 12.04 7.85 6.07
CA PHE A 302 12.21 7.45 7.45
C PHE A 302 12.79 6.04 7.53
N THR A 303 13.86 5.82 8.31
CA THR A 303 14.62 4.56 8.29
C THR A 303 13.82 3.33 8.72
N ASN A 304 12.64 3.53 9.34
CA ASN A 304 11.75 2.47 9.82
C ASN A 304 12.51 1.35 10.54
N ASP A 305 13.42 1.78 11.41
CA ASP A 305 14.25 0.95 12.27
C ASP A 305 14.20 1.51 13.70
N ALA A 306 15.05 1.00 14.61
CA ALA A 306 15.09 1.52 15.98
C ALA A 306 15.61 2.97 16.07
N ASN A 307 16.27 3.47 15.02
CA ASN A 307 16.79 4.82 14.97
C ASN A 307 15.76 5.80 14.42
N GLY A 308 14.83 5.38 13.55
CA GLY A 308 13.74 6.21 13.06
C GLY A 308 14.18 7.55 12.46
N ASP A 309 15.35 7.55 11.81
CA ASP A 309 15.99 8.75 11.28
C ASP A 309 15.24 9.29 10.06
N ALA A 310 15.22 10.61 9.88
CA ALA A 310 14.63 11.27 8.71
C ALA A 310 15.71 11.85 7.80
N PHE A 311 15.66 11.48 6.52
CA PHE A 311 16.55 11.98 5.47
C PHE A 311 15.74 12.71 4.41
N VAL A 312 16.12 13.95 4.09
CA VAL A 312 15.45 14.79 3.09
C VAL A 312 16.37 15.00 1.89
N ALA A 313 15.83 14.87 0.68
CA ALA A 313 16.48 15.29 -0.55
C ALA A 313 15.65 16.37 -1.24
N LEU A 314 16.24 17.56 -1.37
CA LEU A 314 15.55 18.73 -1.93
C LEU A 314 15.46 18.66 -3.45
N SER A 315 14.35 19.11 -4.03
CA SER A 315 14.19 19.27 -5.47
C SER A 315 14.85 20.56 -5.98
N ASP A 316 15.46 20.51 -7.16
CA ASP A 316 15.89 21.71 -7.91
C ASP A 316 14.99 22.03 -9.10
N GLY A 317 13.87 21.31 -9.23
CA GLY A 317 12.93 21.36 -10.35
C GLY A 317 13.29 20.48 -11.55
N ALA A 318 14.38 19.71 -11.46
CA ALA A 318 14.75 18.74 -12.47
C ALA A 318 15.30 17.41 -11.91
N LYS A 319 15.67 17.39 -10.63
CA LYS A 319 16.15 16.22 -9.90
C LYS A 319 16.11 16.48 -8.39
N PHE A 320 16.22 15.41 -7.61
CA PHE A 320 16.45 15.53 -6.17
C PHE A 320 17.95 15.54 -5.85
N GLY A 321 18.35 16.33 -4.85
CA GLY A 321 19.69 16.36 -4.29
C GLY A 321 20.08 15.08 -3.55
N ALA A 322 21.22 15.08 -2.86
CA ALA A 322 21.57 13.95 -2.00
C ALA A 322 20.64 13.93 -0.76
N GLY A 323 20.26 12.73 -0.30
CA GLY A 323 19.56 12.58 0.97
C GLY A 323 20.44 13.04 2.14
N VAL A 324 20.00 14.07 2.86
CA VAL A 324 20.67 14.62 4.03
C VAL A 324 19.85 14.28 5.26
N LYS A 325 20.51 13.76 6.31
CA LYS A 325 19.85 13.50 7.59
C LYS A 325 19.42 14.82 8.22
N TRP A 326 18.13 15.02 8.41
CA TRP A 326 17.54 16.22 9.00
C TRP A 326 17.12 16.02 10.46
N HIS A 327 16.84 14.79 10.87
CA HIS A 327 16.46 14.46 12.26
C HIS A 327 16.85 13.02 12.61
N ASP A 328 17.13 12.75 13.88
CA ASP A 328 17.33 11.43 14.47
C ASP A 328 16.15 11.04 15.35
N PHE A 329 15.75 9.76 15.38
CA PHE A 329 14.67 9.30 16.26
C PHE A 329 13.36 10.05 16.09
N LEU A 330 12.95 10.28 14.83
CA LEU A 330 11.70 10.95 14.52
C LEU A 330 10.53 9.98 14.45
N ALA A 331 10.67 8.90 13.68
CA ALA A 331 9.64 7.87 13.50
C ALA A 331 10.24 6.46 13.65
N PRO A 332 10.63 6.04 14.88
CA PRO A 332 11.12 4.69 15.13
C PRO A 332 10.09 3.60 14.77
N ASN A 333 10.60 2.38 14.58
CA ASN A 333 9.91 1.18 14.12
C ASN A 333 8.38 1.15 14.34
N GLY A 334 7.66 1.13 13.22
CA GLY A 334 6.21 0.91 13.21
C GLY A 334 5.37 2.13 13.57
N GLU A 335 5.96 3.31 13.74
CA GLU A 335 5.21 4.57 13.82
C GLU A 335 4.73 5.01 12.43
N PHE A 336 3.71 5.87 12.40
CA PHE A 336 3.13 6.39 11.16
C PHE A 336 3.58 7.85 10.99
N PRO A 337 4.57 8.14 10.14
CA PRO A 337 4.89 9.50 9.77
C PRO A 337 3.95 10.01 8.67
N ALA A 338 3.56 11.28 8.77
CA ALA A 338 2.88 12.06 7.76
C ALA A 338 3.55 13.42 7.64
N VAL A 339 3.21 14.16 6.59
CA VAL A 339 3.80 15.47 6.27
C VAL A 339 2.70 16.48 5.96
N GLY A 340 2.98 17.75 6.27
CA GLY A 340 2.09 18.88 6.02
C GLY A 340 2.45 20.13 6.83
N ASP A 341 2.05 21.32 6.39
CA ASP A 341 2.33 22.60 7.03
C ASP A 341 1.38 22.86 8.21
N VAL A 342 1.65 22.20 9.33
CA VAL A 342 0.78 22.29 10.51
C VAL A 342 0.89 23.64 11.23
N ASN A 343 1.84 24.50 10.84
CA ASN A 343 2.11 25.77 11.49
C ASN A 343 1.80 27.02 10.63
N GLY A 344 1.56 26.83 9.33
CA GLY A 344 1.20 27.85 8.37
C GLY A 344 2.36 28.76 7.95
N ASP A 345 3.60 28.27 8.00
CA ASP A 345 4.78 29.04 7.57
C ASP A 345 5.24 28.75 6.14
N GLY A 346 4.47 27.95 5.41
CA GLY A 346 4.71 27.55 4.03
C GLY A 346 5.80 26.49 3.90
N LYS A 347 6.07 25.71 4.94
CA LYS A 347 6.95 24.54 4.87
C LYS A 347 6.25 23.33 5.46
N ASP A 348 6.42 22.21 4.80
CA ASP A 348 5.89 20.96 5.33
C ASP A 348 6.69 20.51 6.56
N ASP A 349 5.94 20.22 7.61
CA ASP A 349 6.43 19.66 8.86
C ASP A 349 6.28 18.13 8.85
N VAL A 350 6.87 17.47 9.84
CA VAL A 350 6.65 16.03 10.05
C VAL A 350 5.74 15.82 11.25
N VAL A 351 4.64 15.10 11.03
CA VAL A 351 3.70 14.64 12.06
C VAL A 351 3.87 13.14 12.26
N VAL A 352 4.15 12.72 13.48
CA VAL A 352 4.38 11.31 13.82
C VAL A 352 3.27 10.82 14.74
N PHE A 353 2.49 9.87 14.24
CA PHE A 353 1.45 9.19 15.00
C PHE A 353 2.01 7.89 15.58
N THR A 354 2.21 7.88 16.89
CA THR A 354 2.73 6.70 17.59
C THR A 354 1.69 5.59 17.57
N GLN A 355 2.10 4.39 17.14
CA GLN A 355 1.19 3.25 17.06
C GLN A 355 1.04 2.55 18.42
N GLY A 356 -0.14 1.98 18.68
CA GLY A 356 -0.46 1.29 19.94
C GLY A 356 -1.62 1.92 20.70
N THR A 357 -1.73 1.63 22.00
CA THR A 357 -2.91 2.02 22.81
C THR A 357 -2.93 3.49 23.23
N ARG A 358 -1.82 4.21 23.09
CA ARG A 358 -1.73 5.63 23.49
C ARG A 358 -1.96 6.60 22.34
N GLY A 359 -1.53 6.29 21.11
CA GLY A 359 -1.82 7.14 19.95
C GLY A 359 -1.36 8.59 20.13
N ASP A 360 -0.19 8.84 20.70
CA ASP A 360 0.32 10.20 20.83
C ASP A 360 0.78 10.73 19.46
N VAL A 361 0.67 12.04 19.29
CA VAL A 361 1.09 12.77 18.09
C VAL A 361 2.24 13.69 18.45
N PHE A 362 3.36 13.52 17.75
CA PHE A 362 4.52 14.39 17.84
C PHE A 362 4.68 15.18 16.55
N VAL A 363 5.11 16.43 16.66
CA VAL A 363 5.39 17.30 15.50
C VAL A 363 6.84 17.76 15.56
N ALA A 364 7.55 17.59 14.45
CA ALA A 364 8.87 18.16 14.23
C ALA A 364 8.77 19.22 13.12
N LEU A 365 8.84 20.49 13.52
CA LEU A 365 8.67 21.61 12.60
C LEU A 365 9.89 21.74 11.65
N SER A 366 9.65 21.99 10.38
CA SER A 366 10.71 22.28 9.42
C SER A 366 11.33 23.65 9.67
N THR A 367 12.66 23.70 9.54
CA THR A 367 13.43 24.93 9.55
C THR A 367 13.88 25.35 8.15
N GLY A 368 13.52 24.56 7.13
CA GLY A 368 14.00 24.66 5.75
C GLY A 368 15.41 24.12 5.50
N SER A 369 16.06 23.56 6.52
CA SER A 369 17.37 22.91 6.39
C SER A 369 17.58 21.75 7.38
N GLY A 370 16.50 21.32 8.02
CA GLY A 370 16.47 20.39 9.15
C GLY A 370 15.11 20.44 9.85
N PHE A 371 14.79 19.43 10.66
CA PHE A 371 13.61 19.47 11.52
C PHE A 371 14.00 19.87 12.96
N ALA A 372 13.18 20.70 13.59
CA ALA A 372 13.30 21.03 15.00
C ALA A 372 13.00 19.79 15.88
N PRO A 373 13.46 19.75 17.14
CA PRO A 373 13.19 18.62 18.02
C PRO A 373 11.69 18.34 18.15
N ALA A 374 11.28 17.10 17.87
CA ALA A 374 9.89 16.68 17.94
C ALA A 374 9.24 17.01 19.31
N GLN A 375 8.08 17.66 19.29
CA GLN A 375 7.31 18.03 20.48
C GLN A 375 5.99 17.27 20.51
N LEU A 376 5.53 16.89 21.71
CA LEU A 376 4.19 16.33 21.89
C LEU A 376 3.13 17.39 21.55
N ALA A 377 2.36 17.14 20.49
CA ALA A 377 1.35 18.04 19.96
C ALA A 377 -0.08 17.61 20.32
N HIS A 378 -0.33 16.31 20.48
CA HIS A 378 -1.62 15.75 20.92
C HIS A 378 -1.44 14.37 21.58
N GLU A 379 -2.38 13.96 22.44
CA GLU A 379 -2.40 12.64 23.09
C GLU A 379 -3.66 11.86 22.66
N PHE A 380 -3.61 10.54 22.51
CA PHE A 380 -4.78 9.71 22.21
C PHE A 380 -5.52 10.04 20.90
N PHE A 381 -4.78 10.31 19.84
CA PHE A 381 -5.30 10.47 18.48
C PHE A 381 -4.84 9.32 17.59
N ALA A 382 -5.75 8.79 16.76
CA ALA A 382 -5.49 7.62 15.92
C ALA A 382 -4.96 6.36 16.67
N PRO A 383 -5.51 5.98 17.85
CA PRO A 383 -5.01 4.80 18.57
C PRO A 383 -5.29 3.48 17.83
N GLY A 384 -4.41 2.51 17.99
CA GLY A 384 -4.62 1.15 17.48
C GLY A 384 -4.46 1.04 15.96
N ALA A 385 -5.56 0.74 15.25
CA ALA A 385 -5.55 0.47 13.80
C ALA A 385 -6.26 1.57 12.97
N GLU A 386 -6.53 2.71 13.61
CA GLU A 386 -7.07 3.88 12.91
C GLU A 386 -6.06 4.43 11.89
N GLN A 387 -6.56 5.14 10.89
CA GLN A 387 -5.72 5.68 9.82
C GLN A 387 -5.65 7.21 9.93
N PRO A 388 -4.51 7.80 10.29
CA PRO A 388 -4.37 9.24 10.35
C PRO A 388 -3.99 9.87 8.99
N ARG A 389 -4.41 11.13 8.77
CA ARG A 389 -4.02 12.02 7.66
C ARG A 389 -3.76 13.43 8.21
N VAL A 390 -3.11 14.26 7.39
CA VAL A 390 -2.76 15.66 7.66
C VAL A 390 -3.29 16.50 6.50
N GLY A 391 -3.94 17.63 6.78
CA GLY A 391 -4.47 18.56 5.76
C GLY A 391 -5.34 19.67 6.37
N ASP A 392 -5.45 20.83 5.69
CA ASP A 392 -6.18 22.02 6.15
C ASP A 392 -7.70 21.87 5.93
N VAL A 393 -8.34 21.08 6.79
CA VAL A 393 -9.78 20.78 6.66
C VAL A 393 -10.67 21.95 7.08
N ASN A 394 -10.09 23.03 7.61
CA ASN A 394 -10.82 24.19 8.12
C ASN A 394 -10.59 25.49 7.31
N GLY A 395 -9.57 25.51 6.47
CA GLY A 395 -9.23 26.58 5.54
C GLY A 395 -8.56 27.77 6.20
N ASP A 396 -7.83 27.56 7.31
CA ASP A 396 -7.09 28.62 8.00
C ASP A 396 -5.60 28.70 7.64
N GLY A 397 -5.18 27.90 6.66
CA GLY A 397 -3.82 27.81 6.14
C GLY A 397 -2.88 27.03 7.07
N LYS A 398 -3.42 26.17 7.94
CA LYS A 398 -2.62 25.23 8.74
C LYS A 398 -3.19 23.85 8.62
N ASP A 399 -2.32 22.87 8.45
CA ASP A 399 -2.77 21.51 8.37
C ASP A 399 -3.22 20.98 9.73
N ASP A 400 -4.40 20.38 9.71
CA ASP A 400 -5.03 19.70 10.83
C ASP A 400 -4.72 18.20 10.79
N ILE A 401 -5.05 17.48 11.86
CA ILE A 401 -4.99 16.01 11.85
C ILE A 401 -6.39 15.40 11.77
N VAL A 402 -6.52 14.40 10.91
CA VAL A 402 -7.76 13.64 10.69
C VAL A 402 -7.48 12.18 10.97
N THR A 403 -8.35 11.48 11.70
CA THR A 403 -8.27 10.03 11.88
C THR A 403 -9.55 9.35 11.44
N PHE A 404 -9.38 8.25 10.72
CA PHE A 404 -10.42 7.40 10.21
C PHE A 404 -10.48 6.12 11.05
N THR A 405 -11.60 5.92 11.75
CA THR A 405 -11.71 4.78 12.65
C THR A 405 -11.94 3.47 11.89
N SER A 406 -11.25 2.40 12.30
CA SER A 406 -11.38 1.08 11.68
C SER A 406 -12.40 0.17 12.39
N ASN A 407 -13.16 0.72 13.33
CA ASN A 407 -14.12 0.00 14.15
C ASN A 407 -15.46 -0.18 13.40
N ALA A 408 -16.51 -0.63 14.10
CA ALA A 408 -17.82 -0.84 13.47
C ALA A 408 -18.52 0.47 13.09
N ASP A 409 -18.20 1.57 13.78
CA ASP A 409 -18.83 2.89 13.60
C ASP A 409 -18.25 3.62 12.39
N ARG A 410 -16.94 3.44 12.12
CA ARG A 410 -16.25 3.99 10.93
C ARG A 410 -16.32 5.51 10.83
N ASP A 411 -16.30 6.14 11.99
CA ASP A 411 -16.36 7.58 12.21
C ASP A 411 -15.04 8.26 11.80
N VAL A 412 -15.14 9.57 11.54
CA VAL A 412 -14.02 10.46 11.22
C VAL A 412 -13.88 11.51 12.32
N TYR A 413 -12.69 11.62 12.91
CA TYR A 413 -12.36 12.61 13.94
C TYR A 413 -11.30 13.57 13.42
N VAL A 414 -11.43 14.84 13.80
CA VAL A 414 -10.53 15.92 13.43
C VAL A 414 -10.03 16.61 14.70
N ALA A 415 -8.75 16.92 14.75
CA ALA A 415 -8.18 17.84 15.74
C ALA A 415 -7.49 19.00 15.02
N LEU A 416 -8.02 20.21 15.23
CA LEU A 416 -7.58 21.41 14.52
C LEU A 416 -6.24 21.93 15.05
N SER A 417 -5.35 22.38 14.18
CA SER A 417 -4.07 22.99 14.54
C SER A 417 -4.22 24.45 14.95
N ASP A 418 -3.54 24.86 16.03
CA ASP A 418 -3.33 26.28 16.35
C ASP A 418 -1.95 26.81 15.90
N GLY A 419 -1.19 25.97 15.20
CA GLY A 419 0.19 26.20 14.77
C GLY A 419 1.27 25.81 15.80
N ALA A 420 0.88 25.39 17.00
CA ALA A 420 1.78 24.83 18.00
C ALA A 420 1.33 23.46 18.49
N LYS A 421 0.01 23.23 18.58
CA LYS A 421 -0.63 21.99 19.03
C LYS A 421 -1.93 21.75 18.29
N PHE A 422 -2.43 20.51 18.39
CA PHE A 422 -3.78 20.20 17.96
C PHE A 422 -4.77 20.35 19.13
N GLY A 423 -5.94 20.90 18.83
CA GLY A 423 -7.08 20.98 19.74
C GLY A 423 -7.68 19.61 20.05
N PRO A 424 -8.83 19.54 20.75
CA PRO A 424 -9.46 18.25 21.03
C PRO A 424 -9.90 17.54 19.75
N GLY A 425 -9.75 16.21 19.70
CA GLY A 425 -10.35 15.38 18.66
C GLY A 425 -11.88 15.43 18.72
N VAL A 426 -12.50 16.00 17.68
CA VAL A 426 -13.95 16.14 17.51
C VAL A 426 -14.41 15.25 16.37
N LYS A 427 -15.51 14.51 16.57
CA LYS A 427 -16.11 13.75 15.48
C LYS A 427 -16.75 14.69 14.45
N TRP A 428 -16.35 14.57 13.19
CA TRP A 428 -16.84 15.38 12.07
C TRP A 428 -17.71 14.61 11.09
N ASN A 429 -17.63 13.27 11.09
CA ASN A 429 -18.45 12.43 10.22
C ASN A 429 -18.73 11.06 10.85
N ASP A 430 -19.88 10.48 10.49
CA ASP A 430 -20.29 9.13 10.89
C ASP A 430 -20.16 8.18 9.68
N SER A 431 -19.54 7.03 9.89
CA SER A 431 -19.55 5.92 8.92
C SER A 431 -19.00 6.20 7.51
N PHE A 432 -17.91 6.98 7.39
CA PHE A 432 -17.32 7.31 6.10
C PHE A 432 -16.47 6.18 5.49
N THR A 433 -15.88 5.31 6.32
CA THR A 433 -14.78 4.43 5.86
C THR A 433 -15.12 2.95 5.92
N PRO A 434 -15.67 2.37 4.84
CA PRO A 434 -15.88 0.94 4.77
C PRO A 434 -14.61 0.11 5.01
N ALA A 435 -14.80 -1.12 5.48
CA ALA A 435 -13.69 -1.98 5.89
C ALA A 435 -12.76 -2.29 4.71
N GLY A 436 -11.46 -2.03 4.89
CA GLY A 436 -10.43 -2.26 3.87
C GLY A 436 -10.20 -1.08 2.92
N GLU A 437 -10.80 0.08 3.19
CA GLU A 437 -10.60 1.30 2.40
C GLU A 437 -9.44 2.16 2.94
N PHE A 438 -8.95 3.03 2.06
CA PHE A 438 -7.85 3.97 2.31
C PHE A 438 -8.38 5.37 1.99
N PRO A 439 -8.81 6.11 3.02
CA PRO A 439 -9.29 7.46 2.84
C PRO A 439 -8.13 8.46 2.73
N TYR A 440 -8.37 9.58 2.07
CA TYR A 440 -7.41 10.70 1.98
C TYR A 440 -8.13 12.03 2.23
N VAL A 441 -7.34 13.09 2.33
CA VAL A 441 -7.82 14.47 2.48
C VAL A 441 -7.34 15.30 1.31
N GLY A 442 -8.12 16.29 0.91
CA GLY A 442 -7.76 17.25 -0.13
C GLY A 442 -8.92 18.14 -0.55
N ASP A 443 -8.65 19.35 -1.03
CA ASP A 443 -9.66 20.30 -1.50
C ASP A 443 -10.25 19.88 -2.87
N PHE A 444 -11.21 18.95 -2.87
CA PHE A 444 -11.77 18.42 -4.12
C PHE A 444 -12.78 19.38 -4.75
N ASP A 445 -13.34 20.35 -4.01
CA ASP A 445 -14.30 21.34 -4.56
C ASP A 445 -13.73 22.74 -4.85
N GLY A 446 -12.51 23.01 -4.41
CA GLY A 446 -11.76 24.24 -4.66
C GLY A 446 -12.22 25.39 -3.76
N ASP A 447 -12.80 25.08 -2.59
CA ASP A 447 -13.29 26.08 -1.64
C ASP A 447 -12.24 26.53 -0.60
N GLY A 448 -11.03 25.97 -0.71
CA GLY A 448 -9.89 26.22 0.17
C GLY A 448 -9.93 25.42 1.47
N LYS A 449 -10.70 24.34 1.55
CA LYS A 449 -10.73 23.42 2.68
C LYS A 449 -10.55 22.00 2.19
N ASP A 450 -9.73 21.25 2.90
CA ASP A 450 -9.59 19.85 2.61
C ASP A 450 -10.85 19.06 2.98
N ASP A 451 -11.37 18.35 2.00
CA ASP A 451 -12.45 17.39 2.11
C ASP A 451 -11.89 16.00 2.46
N ILE A 452 -12.78 15.00 2.55
CA ILE A 452 -12.38 13.60 2.67
C ILE A 452 -12.80 12.80 1.45
N VAL A 453 -11.95 11.89 0.98
CA VAL A 453 -12.25 10.93 -0.10
C VAL A 453 -12.03 9.51 0.36
N THR A 454 -12.81 8.56 -0.16
CA THR A 454 -12.56 7.13 0.00
C THR A 454 -12.81 6.35 -1.29
N PHE A 455 -12.05 5.27 -1.47
CA PHE A 455 -12.09 4.39 -2.64
C PHE A 455 -12.59 3.01 -2.23
N THR A 456 -13.77 2.62 -2.72
CA THR A 456 -14.32 1.31 -2.39
C THR A 456 -13.54 0.20 -3.08
N LYS A 457 -13.06 -0.81 -2.33
CA LYS A 457 -12.30 -1.94 -2.91
C LYS A 457 -13.18 -3.12 -3.30
N ASN A 458 -14.37 -2.83 -3.82
CA ASN A 458 -15.32 -3.82 -4.33
C ASN A 458 -15.42 -3.75 -5.87
N ALA A 459 -16.29 -4.57 -6.47
CA ALA A 459 -16.42 -4.64 -7.93
C ALA A 459 -16.92 -3.34 -8.59
N SER A 460 -17.56 -2.45 -7.83
CA SER A 460 -17.99 -1.14 -8.33
C SER A 460 -16.84 -0.12 -8.35
N ALA A 461 -15.85 -0.28 -7.45
CA ALA A 461 -14.76 0.68 -7.24
C ALA A 461 -15.23 2.14 -7.28
N ASP A 462 -16.28 2.41 -6.51
CA ASP A 462 -16.87 3.73 -6.32
C ASP A 462 -15.92 4.64 -5.51
N VAL A 463 -15.90 5.92 -5.86
CA VAL A 463 -15.18 6.98 -5.12
C VAL A 463 -16.21 7.89 -4.47
N TYR A 464 -16.11 8.07 -3.15
CA TYR A 464 -17.01 8.92 -2.37
C TYR A 464 -16.23 10.10 -1.79
N VAL A 465 -16.80 11.30 -1.90
CA VAL A 465 -16.24 12.53 -1.34
C VAL A 465 -17.20 13.13 -0.32
N GLY A 466 -16.70 13.41 0.88
CA GLY A 466 -17.40 14.14 1.94
C GLY A 466 -16.84 15.56 2.05
N LEU A 467 -17.60 16.53 1.54
CA LEU A 467 -17.17 17.92 1.54
C LEU A 467 -17.03 18.50 2.95
N SER A 468 -15.97 19.26 3.20
CA SER A 468 -15.76 19.99 4.43
C SER A 468 -16.61 21.25 4.48
N THR A 469 -17.00 21.60 5.70
CA THR A 469 -17.64 22.90 6.02
C THR A 469 -16.75 23.77 6.89
N GLY A 470 -15.53 23.31 7.17
CA GLY A 470 -14.61 23.83 8.19
C GLY A 470 -15.00 23.54 9.63
N SER A 471 -16.02 22.70 9.83
CA SER A 471 -16.44 22.25 11.17
C SER A 471 -17.09 20.87 11.21
N SER A 472 -17.29 20.24 10.05
CA SER A 472 -17.84 18.90 9.85
C SER A 472 -17.67 18.48 8.39
N PHE A 473 -17.73 17.18 8.10
CA PHE A 473 -17.79 16.66 6.73
C PHE A 473 -19.22 16.23 6.37
N GLY A 474 -19.59 16.40 5.09
CA GLY A 474 -20.84 15.87 4.53
C GLY A 474 -20.87 14.33 4.48
N ALA A 475 -22.06 13.74 4.31
CA ALA A 475 -22.30 12.29 4.40
C ALA A 475 -21.66 11.40 3.31
N GLY A 476 -20.75 11.93 2.49
CA GLY A 476 -20.18 11.23 1.33
C GLY A 476 -21.13 11.18 0.14
N ALA A 477 -20.76 11.80 -0.97
CA ALA A 477 -21.44 11.67 -2.26
C ALA A 477 -20.57 10.86 -3.21
N LYS A 478 -21.17 9.95 -3.99
CA LYS A 478 -20.43 9.23 -5.03
C LYS A 478 -20.04 10.21 -6.14
N TRP A 479 -18.74 10.37 -6.35
CA TRP A 479 -18.15 11.29 -7.33
C TRP A 479 -17.59 10.58 -8.56
N HIS A 480 -17.26 9.28 -8.44
CA HIS A 480 -16.77 8.45 -9.54
C HIS A 480 -17.07 6.96 -9.31
N ASP A 481 -16.91 6.13 -10.35
CA ASP A 481 -16.91 4.67 -10.27
C ASP A 481 -15.85 4.00 -11.12
N LEU A 482 -15.61 2.72 -10.86
CA LEU A 482 -14.61 1.90 -11.56
C LEU A 482 -13.20 2.53 -11.50
N PHE A 483 -12.84 3.12 -10.35
CA PHE A 483 -11.55 3.79 -10.15
C PHE A 483 -10.87 3.30 -8.88
N GLY A 484 -9.59 2.91 -8.98
CA GLY A 484 -8.88 2.27 -7.87
C GLY A 484 -9.39 0.85 -7.60
N LEU A 485 -9.48 0.03 -8.65
CA LEU A 485 -9.94 -1.35 -8.61
C LEU A 485 -9.18 -2.19 -7.57
N PRO A 486 -9.73 -3.34 -7.15
CA PRO A 486 -9.04 -4.23 -6.21
C PRO A 486 -7.62 -4.60 -6.68
N GLY A 487 -6.63 -4.31 -5.84
CA GLY A 487 -5.21 -4.54 -6.13
C GLY A 487 -4.46 -3.32 -6.69
N GLU A 488 -5.15 -2.21 -6.97
CA GLU A 488 -4.55 -0.94 -7.37
C GLU A 488 -4.26 -0.06 -6.15
N THR A 489 -3.19 0.75 -6.21
CA THR A 489 -2.97 1.85 -5.27
C THR A 489 -3.73 3.07 -5.77
N ALA A 490 -4.52 3.70 -4.92
CA ALA A 490 -5.24 4.94 -5.24
C ALA A 490 -5.13 5.92 -4.08
N PHE A 491 -5.09 7.20 -4.40
CA PHE A 491 -5.15 8.32 -3.47
C PHE A 491 -5.81 9.52 -4.13
#